data_AF-A0A538Q0J0-F1
#
_entry.id   AF-A0A538Q0J0-F1
#
_cell.length_a   1.000
_cell.length_b   1.000
_cell.length_c   1.000
_cell.angle_alpha   90.00
_cell.angle_beta   90.00
_cell.angle_gamma   90.00
#
_symmetry.space_group_name_H-M   'P 1'
#
loop_
_entity.id
_entity.type
_entity.pdbx_description
1 polymer ?
#
loop_
_entity_poly.entity_id
_entity_poly.type
_entity_poly.pdbx_seq_one_letter_code
_entity_poly.pdbx_strand_id
1 'polypeptide(L)'
;MTFLPIDRVMPQAQRASKIRGVQLAIVVDNKDGEGNPGYRVKVKFPWLNDQETTFWARIAVPMGGPDRGTYFLPEIDDQLLVVFEHGDVDRPIVIGALWSKKQEPVEVNDSAKNNTKLIKSRCGHRIIFDDKQGAEKITIVDKTKKNKFVLDSVNKIVKIECDGDIEVTAKANVIMHSNALKVGTSEGITGKGQSLLTHSQKTFGLKASSGITIGGGNTTINVSNSAATSVSGSGAGELGAAAEEQDKDQVQEKQAGGGGGGGGAGGGGGGGGSPAPAPSSSSSSGTSGSAGASGSAGASGSAGAGGSAGASGSAGASGSAG
;
A
#
# COMPACT_ATOMS: atom_id res chain seq x y z
N MET A 1 55.53 -0.77 -21.04
CA MET A 1 55.87 -0.44 -19.64
C MET A 1 57.00 0.57 -19.69
N THR A 2 56.72 1.82 -19.36
CA THR A 2 57.73 2.88 -19.34
C THR A 2 57.86 3.35 -17.90
N PHE A 3 58.94 2.93 -17.24
CA PHE A 3 59.27 3.31 -15.86
C PHE A 3 59.65 4.79 -15.85
N LEU A 4 59.06 5.57 -14.93
CA LEU A 4 59.50 6.94 -14.69
C LEU A 4 60.80 6.91 -13.87
N PRO A 5 61.85 7.66 -14.27
CA PRO A 5 63.14 7.66 -13.59
C PRO A 5 63.05 8.30 -12.20
N ILE A 6 63.80 7.72 -11.25
CA ILE A 6 63.77 8.02 -9.81
C ILE A 6 64.37 9.40 -9.46
N ASP A 7 65.06 10.03 -10.40
CA ASP A 7 65.83 11.26 -10.19
C ASP A 7 65.11 12.54 -10.65
N ARG A 8 63.80 12.48 -10.93
CA ARG A 8 63.02 13.71 -11.12
C ARG A 8 62.87 14.39 -9.76
N VAL A 9 63.71 15.39 -9.50
CA VAL A 9 63.47 16.40 -8.47
C VAL A 9 62.18 17.12 -8.85
N MET A 10 61.06 16.65 -8.29
CA MET A 10 59.80 17.39 -8.33
C MET A 10 60.10 18.75 -7.71
N PRO A 11 59.70 19.88 -8.33
CA PRO A 11 59.61 21.13 -7.61
C PRO A 11 58.87 20.81 -6.32
N GLN A 12 59.44 21.09 -5.14
CA GLN A 12 58.69 20.95 -3.90
C GLN A 12 57.42 21.74 -4.13
N ALA A 13 56.29 21.04 -4.29
CA ALA A 13 55.01 21.69 -4.34
C ALA A 13 54.96 22.53 -3.08
N GLN A 14 55.00 23.85 -3.26
CA GLN A 14 54.90 24.83 -2.20
C GLN A 14 53.76 24.34 -1.32
N ARG A 15 54.06 23.92 -0.07
CA ARG A 15 53.10 23.18 0.77
C ARG A 15 51.81 23.98 0.76
N ALA A 16 50.81 23.53 0.00
CA ALA A 16 49.50 24.16 0.03
C ALA A 16 49.07 24.20 1.50
N SER A 17 48.56 25.35 1.94
CA SER A 17 48.13 25.54 3.32
C SER A 17 47.11 24.45 3.66
N LYS A 18 47.50 23.49 4.50
CA LYS A 18 46.64 22.36 4.86
C LYS A 18 45.81 22.76 6.06
N ILE A 19 44.49 22.69 5.92
CA ILE A 19 43.61 22.80 7.09
C ILE A 19 43.53 21.41 7.72
N ARG A 20 43.92 21.32 8.99
CA ARG A 20 43.85 20.08 9.77
C ARG A 20 42.71 20.19 10.79
N GLY A 21 42.10 19.05 11.10
CA GLY A 21 40.99 18.97 12.06
C GLY A 21 39.62 19.11 11.40
N VAL A 22 38.60 19.13 12.26
CA VAL A 22 37.19 19.21 11.90
C VAL A 22 36.74 20.67 11.97
N GLN A 23 35.93 21.07 11.00
CA GLN A 23 35.42 22.42 10.83
C GLN A 23 33.90 22.43 10.89
N LEU A 24 33.34 23.48 11.49
CA LEU A 24 31.90 23.73 11.49
C LEU A 24 31.48 24.43 10.20
N ALA A 25 30.43 23.94 9.56
CA ALA A 25 29.87 24.55 8.36
C ALA A 25 28.35 24.55 8.40
N ILE A 26 27.73 25.43 7.61
CA ILE A 26 26.27 25.48 7.41
C ILE A 26 25.95 25.08 5.97
N VAL A 27 24.93 24.27 5.76
CA VAL A 27 24.45 23.92 4.41
C VAL A 27 23.81 25.15 3.75
N VAL A 28 24.25 25.47 2.53
CA VAL A 28 23.68 26.57 1.73
C VAL A 28 22.95 26.07 0.48
N ASP A 29 23.27 24.86 0.03
CA ASP A 29 22.60 24.21 -1.09
C ASP A 29 22.69 22.68 -0.94
N ASN A 30 21.60 21.98 -1.21
CA ASN A 30 21.53 20.52 -1.22
C ASN A 30 21.02 19.97 -2.56
N LYS A 31 20.85 20.84 -3.56
CA LYS A 31 20.45 20.46 -4.92
C LYS A 31 21.65 20.48 -5.86
N ASP A 32 22.41 19.39 -5.81
CA ASP A 32 23.57 19.16 -6.67
C ASP A 32 23.14 18.93 -8.13
N GLY A 33 23.20 19.99 -8.94
CA GLY A 33 22.61 20.09 -10.28
C GLY A 33 23.19 19.18 -11.39
N GLU A 34 22.77 19.46 -12.63
CA GLU A 34 22.85 18.58 -13.83
C GLU A 34 24.08 17.67 -13.93
N GLY A 35 23.82 16.35 -13.94
CA GLY A 35 24.83 15.29 -14.12
C GLY A 35 25.47 14.79 -12.82
N ASN A 36 25.17 15.42 -11.69
CA ASN A 36 25.71 15.00 -10.40
C ASN A 36 24.75 14.07 -9.63
N PRO A 37 25.27 13.24 -8.73
CA PRO A 37 24.52 12.10 -8.21
C PRO A 37 23.62 12.40 -7.00
N GLY A 38 23.38 13.67 -6.65
CA GLY A 38 22.35 14.08 -5.68
C GLY A 38 22.58 13.66 -4.22
N TYR A 39 23.84 13.36 -3.85
CA TYR A 39 24.22 12.93 -2.49
C TYR A 39 25.28 13.84 -1.83
N ARG A 40 25.49 15.04 -2.38
CA ARG A 40 26.45 16.03 -1.87
C ARG A 40 25.71 17.28 -1.43
N VAL A 41 26.36 18.06 -0.57
CA VAL A 41 25.87 19.38 -0.13
C VAL A 41 26.93 20.44 -0.38
N LYS A 42 26.49 21.66 -0.68
CA LYS A 42 27.33 22.84 -0.67
C LYS A 42 27.25 23.47 0.70
N VAL A 43 28.40 23.78 1.28
CA VAL A 43 28.47 24.33 2.63
C VAL A 43 29.16 25.68 2.64
N LYS A 44 28.96 26.42 3.72
CA LYS A 44 29.64 27.68 4.02
C LYS A 44 30.32 27.57 5.37
N PHE A 45 31.58 27.99 5.42
CA PHE A 45 32.37 28.06 6.64
C PHE A 45 32.28 29.47 7.26
N PRO A 46 32.28 29.62 8.60
CA PRO A 46 32.20 30.93 9.27
C PRO A 46 33.32 31.92 8.93
N TRP A 47 34.49 31.43 8.51
CA TRP A 47 35.65 32.24 8.13
C TRP A 47 35.71 32.57 6.63
N LEU A 48 34.78 32.07 5.82
CA LEU A 48 34.64 32.49 4.42
C LEU A 48 33.76 33.73 4.32
N ASN A 49 34.01 34.55 3.31
CA ASN A 49 33.16 35.70 3.02
C ASN A 49 31.76 35.27 2.58
N ASP A 50 30.77 36.15 2.73
CA ASP A 50 29.37 35.80 2.45
C ASP A 50 29.09 35.38 0.99
N GLN A 51 29.93 35.81 0.06
CA GLN A 51 29.81 35.50 -1.37
C GLN A 51 30.56 34.21 -1.76
N GLU A 52 31.33 33.63 -0.85
CA GLU A 52 32.14 32.46 -1.11
C GLU A 52 31.44 31.20 -0.59
N THR A 53 31.37 30.19 -1.46
CA THR A 53 30.80 28.88 -1.12
C THR A 53 31.79 27.79 -1.51
N THR A 54 31.75 26.66 -0.82
CA THR A 54 32.72 25.58 -1.04
C THR A 54 32.44 24.81 -2.33
N PHE A 55 33.36 23.93 -2.68
CA PHE A 55 33.03 22.77 -3.53
C PHE A 55 31.97 21.88 -2.86
N TRP A 56 31.29 21.07 -3.67
CA TRP A 56 30.31 20.09 -3.19
C TRP A 56 30.97 19.04 -2.30
N ALA A 57 30.51 18.96 -1.05
CA ALA A 57 31.02 18.05 -0.05
C ALA A 57 30.31 16.69 -0.10
N ARG A 58 31.08 15.61 -0.10
CA ARG A 58 30.55 14.25 0.07
C ARG A 58 30.14 14.04 1.53
N ILE A 59 29.18 13.15 1.77
CA ILE A 59 28.70 12.84 3.12
C ILE A 59 29.14 11.43 3.51
N ALA A 60 29.80 11.31 4.64
CA ALA A 60 30.08 10.03 5.27
C ALA A 60 28.77 9.46 5.82
N VAL A 61 28.41 8.26 5.35
CA VAL A 61 27.19 7.56 5.75
C VAL A 61 27.54 6.28 6.50
N PRO A 62 26.69 5.82 7.44
CA PRO A 62 26.92 4.55 8.15
C PRO A 62 27.17 3.35 7.22
N MET A 63 26.51 3.32 6.06
CA MET A 63 26.77 2.34 5.01
C MET A 63 26.45 2.93 3.63
N GLY A 64 27.36 2.75 2.68
CA GLY A 64 27.17 3.09 1.28
C GLY A 64 27.76 2.02 0.37
N GLY A 65 27.05 1.70 -0.71
CA GLY A 65 27.50 0.76 -1.74
C GLY A 65 26.56 0.73 -2.94
N PRO A 66 26.88 -0.05 -3.98
CA PRO A 66 25.97 -0.25 -5.11
C PRO A 66 24.62 -0.79 -4.62
N ASP A 67 23.54 -0.07 -4.97
CA ASP A 67 22.12 -0.37 -4.68
C ASP A 67 21.79 -0.63 -3.19
N ARG A 68 22.59 -0.10 -2.26
CA ARG A 68 22.36 -0.24 -0.82
C ARG A 68 22.99 0.90 -0.02
N GLY A 69 22.42 1.23 1.13
CA GLY A 69 22.99 2.23 2.03
C GLY A 69 21.96 2.93 2.89
N THR A 70 22.40 3.99 3.55
CA THR A 70 21.55 4.96 4.23
C THR A 70 21.57 6.28 3.48
N TYR A 71 20.39 6.88 3.26
CA TYR A 71 20.24 8.18 2.61
C TYR A 71 19.56 9.18 3.55
N PHE A 72 20.35 10.08 4.11
CA PHE A 72 19.90 11.20 4.93
C PHE A 72 20.63 12.45 4.45
N LEU A 73 20.06 13.15 3.48
CA LEU A 73 20.63 14.38 2.95
C LEU A 73 20.35 15.54 3.93
N PRO A 74 21.38 16.27 4.40
CA PRO A 74 21.19 17.47 5.19
C PRO A 74 20.34 18.52 4.47
N GLU A 75 19.55 19.25 5.25
CA GLU A 75 18.70 20.33 4.79
C GLU A 75 19.48 21.65 4.74
N ILE A 76 18.97 22.63 3.99
CA ILE A 76 19.53 23.99 4.01
C ILE A 76 19.45 24.53 5.45
N ASP A 77 20.49 25.26 5.85
CA ASP A 77 20.73 25.78 7.20
C ASP A 77 21.13 24.74 8.26
N ASP A 78 21.29 23.46 7.91
CA ASP A 78 21.84 22.45 8.83
C ASP A 78 23.30 22.72 9.20
N GLN A 79 23.61 22.61 10.49
CA GLN A 79 24.98 22.68 11.00
C GLN A 79 25.70 21.32 10.91
N LEU A 80 26.84 21.32 10.22
CA LEU A 80 27.62 20.14 9.89
C LEU A 80 29.04 20.17 10.46
N LEU A 81 29.58 18.97 10.68
CA LEU A 81 31.00 18.71 10.90
C LEU A 81 31.64 18.31 9.58
N VAL A 82 32.67 19.04 9.16
CA VAL A 82 33.35 18.84 7.89
C VAL A 82 34.85 18.62 8.12
N VAL A 83 35.41 17.62 7.46
CA VAL A 83 36.86 17.39 7.37
C VAL A 83 37.31 17.58 5.93
N PHE A 84 38.59 17.89 5.75
CA PHE A 84 39.20 18.04 4.43
C PHE A 84 40.11 16.84 4.13
N GLU A 85 39.86 16.15 3.02
CA GLU A 85 40.65 14.99 2.60
C GLU A 85 42.12 15.38 2.46
N HIS A 86 43.02 14.73 3.20
CA HIS A 86 44.45 15.09 3.30
C HIS A 86 44.74 16.55 3.70
N GLY A 87 43.75 17.29 4.21
CA GLY A 87 43.80 18.71 4.55
C GLY A 87 43.62 19.66 3.36
N ASP A 88 43.13 19.14 2.23
CA ASP A 88 42.82 19.89 1.01
C ASP A 88 41.42 20.52 1.09
N VAL A 89 41.36 21.85 1.13
CA VAL A 89 40.11 22.63 1.30
C VAL A 89 39.12 22.39 0.16
N ASP A 90 39.62 21.98 -1.02
CA ASP A 90 38.80 21.70 -2.20
C ASP A 90 38.15 20.31 -2.14
N ARG A 91 38.49 19.49 -1.12
CA ARG A 91 37.96 18.14 -0.92
C ARG A 91 37.23 17.99 0.42
N PRO A 92 36.12 18.72 0.64
CA PRO A 92 35.36 18.62 1.87
C PRO A 92 34.58 17.30 1.95
N ILE A 93 34.57 16.72 3.15
CA ILE A 93 33.79 15.54 3.51
C ILE A 93 33.02 15.86 4.79
N VAL A 94 31.70 15.81 4.73
CA VAL A 94 30.81 15.89 5.89
C VAL A 94 30.93 14.58 6.67
N ILE A 95 31.20 14.66 7.96
CA ILE A 95 31.36 13.49 8.85
C ILE A 95 30.27 13.38 9.92
N GLY A 96 29.40 14.39 10.01
CA GLY A 96 28.28 14.41 10.94
C GLY A 96 27.53 15.73 10.93
N ALA A 97 26.45 15.79 11.71
CA ALA A 97 25.66 16.99 11.95
C ALA A 97 25.61 17.28 13.46
N LEU A 98 25.38 18.54 13.80
CA LEU A 98 25.22 18.98 15.18
C LEU A 98 23.87 19.68 15.36
N TRP A 99 23.27 19.47 16.52
CA TRP A 99 22.20 20.35 17.00
C TRP A 99 22.77 21.72 17.36
N SER A 100 21.98 22.76 17.13
CA SER A 100 22.33 24.15 17.41
C SER A 100 21.17 24.86 18.11
N LYS A 101 21.36 26.10 18.57
CA LYS A 101 20.25 26.88 19.16
C LYS A 101 19.09 27.13 18.20
N LYS A 102 19.32 27.03 16.89
CA LYS A 102 18.28 27.14 15.85
C LYS A 102 17.75 25.76 15.41
N GLN A 103 18.40 24.69 15.83
CA GLN A 103 18.14 23.31 15.43
C GLN A 103 18.23 22.44 16.67
N GLU A 104 17.18 22.45 17.47
CA GLU A 104 17.13 21.68 18.69
C GLU A 104 16.84 20.21 18.41
N PRO A 105 17.31 19.29 19.27
CA PRO A 105 17.00 17.88 19.14
C PRO A 105 15.49 17.63 19.20
N VAL A 106 15.05 16.61 18.47
CA VAL A 106 13.63 16.24 18.36
C VAL A 106 13.02 15.82 19.71
N GLU A 107 13.82 15.21 20.57
CA GLU A 107 13.48 14.85 21.94
C GLU A 107 14.67 15.17 22.83
N VAL A 108 14.40 15.61 24.04
CA VAL A 108 15.41 15.89 25.07
C VAL A 108 15.36 14.81 26.14
N ASN A 109 16.51 14.45 26.71
CA ASN A 109 16.59 13.44 27.75
C ASN A 109 16.21 14.00 29.13
N ASP A 110 14.97 14.48 29.28
CA ASP A 110 14.50 15.09 30.53
C ASP A 110 14.47 14.09 31.70
N SER A 111 14.27 12.80 31.38
CA SER A 111 14.24 11.72 32.38
C SER A 111 15.63 11.32 32.90
N ALA A 112 16.71 11.81 32.29
CA ALA A 112 18.10 11.36 32.46
C ALA A 112 18.35 9.85 32.18
N LYS A 113 17.31 9.08 31.80
CA LYS A 113 17.39 7.63 31.54
C LYS A 113 17.60 7.28 30.07
N ASN A 114 17.48 8.26 29.18
CA ASN A 114 17.62 8.09 27.73
C ASN A 114 16.69 6.99 27.17
N ASN A 115 15.45 6.94 27.66
CA ASN A 115 14.50 5.90 27.29
C ASN A 115 14.02 6.01 25.84
N THR A 116 14.15 7.16 25.19
CA THR A 116 13.60 7.38 23.84
C THR A 116 14.71 7.54 22.83
N LYS A 117 14.78 6.61 21.88
CA LYS A 117 15.65 6.70 20.70
C LYS A 117 14.76 6.78 19.49
N LEU A 118 15.01 7.72 18.58
CA LEU A 118 14.13 7.87 17.42
C LEU A 118 14.83 8.43 16.19
N ILE A 119 14.16 8.22 15.07
CA ILE A 119 14.39 8.91 13.80
C ILE A 119 13.12 9.69 13.49
N LYS A 120 13.26 10.98 13.17
CA LYS A 120 12.15 11.83 12.72
C LYS A 120 12.49 12.48 11.39
N SER A 121 11.58 12.41 10.42
CA SER A 121 11.71 13.12 9.14
C SER A 121 11.33 14.60 9.27
N ARG A 122 11.73 15.43 8.30
CA ARG A 122 11.38 16.85 8.23
C ARG A 122 9.87 17.13 8.40
N CYS A 123 9.03 16.30 7.79
CA CYS A 123 7.57 16.45 7.86
C CYS A 123 6.93 15.82 9.11
N GLY A 124 7.70 15.16 9.97
CA GLY A 124 7.25 14.68 11.28
C GLY A 124 6.87 13.20 11.36
N HIS A 125 7.19 12.36 10.38
CA HIS A 125 7.09 10.90 10.53
C HIS A 125 8.16 10.41 11.50
N ARG A 126 7.85 9.38 12.31
CA ARG A 126 8.75 8.91 13.37
C ARG A 126 8.87 7.39 13.39
N ILE A 127 10.08 6.91 13.67
CA ILE A 127 10.36 5.56 14.15
C ILE A 127 10.93 5.73 15.56
N ILE A 128 10.26 5.14 16.56
CA ILE A 128 10.53 5.38 17.98
C ILE A 128 10.80 4.05 18.66
N PHE A 129 11.91 3.97 19.38
CA PHE A 129 12.23 2.93 20.35
C PHE A 129 12.06 3.53 21.75
N ASP A 130 11.14 2.97 22.53
CA ASP A 130 10.92 3.33 23.92
C ASP A 130 11.46 2.19 24.80
N ASP A 131 12.59 2.46 25.46
CA ASP A 131 13.33 1.56 26.35
C ASP A 131 12.91 1.75 27.82
N LYS A 132 11.80 2.45 28.08
CA LYS A 132 11.30 2.61 29.45
C LYS A 132 10.94 1.24 30.03
N GLN A 133 11.64 0.86 31.10
CA GLN A 133 11.44 -0.42 31.78
C GLN A 133 9.96 -0.66 32.14
N GLY A 134 9.41 -1.80 31.70
CA GLY A 134 8.02 -2.19 31.93
C GLY A 134 7.00 -1.45 31.05
N ALA A 135 7.46 -0.71 30.03
CA ALA A 135 6.63 -0.02 29.04
C ALA A 135 7.26 -0.05 27.62
N GLU A 136 8.11 -1.04 27.36
CA GLU A 136 8.95 -1.12 26.17
C GLU A 136 8.12 -1.31 24.89
N LYS A 137 8.41 -0.50 23.88
CA LYS A 137 7.69 -0.54 22.59
C LYS A 137 8.51 0.01 21.43
N ILE A 138 8.18 -0.46 20.24
CA ILE A 138 8.62 0.12 18.97
C ILE A 138 7.40 0.71 18.28
N THR A 139 7.46 1.97 17.86
CA THR A 139 6.37 2.68 17.18
C THR A 139 6.82 3.30 15.88
N ILE A 140 6.16 2.95 14.78
CA ILE A 140 6.25 3.65 13.50
C ILE A 140 4.97 4.47 13.35
N VAL A 141 5.09 5.78 13.20
CA VAL A 141 3.95 6.69 13.23
C VAL A 141 4.11 7.82 12.22
N ASP A 142 3.00 8.17 11.59
CA ASP A 142 2.97 9.28 10.65
C ASP A 142 2.93 10.66 11.33
N LYS A 143 3.00 11.73 10.54
CA LYS A 143 2.96 13.10 11.06
C LYS A 143 1.66 13.43 11.82
N THR A 144 0.54 12.81 11.44
CA THR A 144 -0.77 13.06 12.07
C THR A 144 -0.93 12.34 13.40
N LYS A 145 -0.08 11.34 13.66
CA LYS A 145 -0.17 10.44 14.82
C LYS A 145 -1.45 9.61 14.85
N LYS A 146 -2.15 9.46 13.74
CA LYS A 146 -3.34 8.61 13.64
C LYS A 146 -3.08 7.29 12.93
N ASN A 147 -2.02 7.24 12.12
CA ASN A 147 -1.61 6.03 11.41
C ASN A 147 -0.37 5.46 12.11
N LYS A 148 -0.50 4.28 12.71
CA LYS A 148 0.53 3.68 13.57
C LYS A 148 0.69 2.20 13.36
N PHE A 149 1.93 1.76 13.47
CA PHE A 149 2.32 0.38 13.69
C PHE A 149 3.11 0.30 15.00
N VAL A 150 2.60 -0.47 15.97
CA VAL A 150 3.17 -0.57 17.32
C VAL A 150 3.48 -2.02 17.66
N LEU A 151 4.73 -2.28 18.05
CA LEU A 151 5.15 -3.52 18.71
C LEU A 151 5.24 -3.24 20.21
N ASP A 152 4.27 -3.75 20.97
CA ASP A 152 4.21 -3.60 22.43
C ASP A 152 4.72 -4.89 23.09
N SER A 153 5.94 -4.83 23.63
CA SER A 153 6.60 -5.99 24.22
C SER A 153 6.01 -6.38 25.58
N VAL A 154 5.40 -5.43 26.28
CA VAL A 154 4.85 -5.63 27.63
C VAL A 154 3.50 -6.33 27.55
N ASN A 155 2.61 -5.82 26.70
CA ASN A 155 1.28 -6.38 26.51
C ASN A 155 1.27 -7.53 25.49
N LYS A 156 2.40 -7.78 24.81
CA LYS A 156 2.56 -8.83 23.79
C LYS A 156 1.61 -8.65 22.61
N ILE A 157 1.44 -7.39 22.16
CA ILE A 157 0.50 -7.01 21.11
C ILE A 157 1.26 -6.32 19.96
N VAL A 158 0.92 -6.71 18.74
CA VAL A 158 1.18 -5.89 17.55
C VAL A 158 -0.09 -5.15 17.19
N LYS A 159 -0.03 -3.82 17.18
CA LYS A 159 -1.19 -2.96 16.90
C LYS A 159 -0.99 -2.18 15.60
N ILE A 160 -2.00 -2.23 14.73
CA ILE A 160 -2.10 -1.42 13.53
C ILE A 160 -3.31 -0.50 13.70
N GLU A 161 -3.09 0.81 13.69
CA GLU A 161 -4.14 1.84 13.77
C GLU A 161 -4.08 2.69 12.49
N CYS A 162 -5.24 3.04 11.94
CA CYS A 162 -5.36 3.93 10.78
C CYS A 162 -6.61 4.81 10.96
N ASP A 163 -6.54 6.08 10.52
CA ASP A 163 -7.70 6.98 10.42
C ASP A 163 -8.55 6.67 9.18
N GLY A 164 -7.92 6.08 8.14
CA GLY A 164 -8.56 5.64 6.91
C GLY A 164 -8.48 4.13 6.73
N ASP A 165 -8.36 3.70 5.48
CA ASP A 165 -8.37 2.28 5.14
C ASP A 165 -7.05 1.57 5.44
N ILE A 166 -7.15 0.26 5.71
CA ILE A 166 -6.03 -0.67 5.70
C ILE A 166 -6.24 -1.63 4.52
N GLU A 167 -5.41 -1.51 3.49
CA GLU A 167 -5.44 -2.39 2.33
C GLU A 167 -4.39 -3.50 2.47
N VAL A 168 -4.81 -4.76 2.32
CA VAL A 168 -3.92 -5.94 2.36
C VAL A 168 -4.06 -6.70 1.05
N THR A 169 -3.05 -6.58 0.20
CA THR A 169 -3.04 -7.17 -1.15
C THR A 169 -1.92 -8.19 -1.30
N ALA A 170 -2.27 -9.40 -1.75
CA ALA A 170 -1.31 -10.48 -2.02
C ALA A 170 -1.65 -11.18 -3.34
N LYS A 171 -0.63 -11.50 -4.15
CA LYS A 171 -0.80 -12.24 -5.42
C LYS A 171 -1.10 -13.72 -5.23
N ALA A 172 -0.66 -14.29 -4.11
CA ALA A 172 -0.89 -15.68 -3.75
C ALA A 172 -1.94 -15.77 -2.64
N ASN A 173 -1.50 -15.89 -1.39
CA ASN A 173 -2.38 -16.13 -0.25
C ASN A 173 -2.17 -15.09 0.86
N VAL A 174 -3.25 -14.73 1.54
CA VAL A 174 -3.21 -14.13 2.87
C VAL A 174 -3.61 -15.22 3.87
N ILE A 175 -2.69 -15.58 4.77
CA ILE A 175 -2.87 -16.69 5.72
C ILE A 175 -2.90 -16.14 7.14
N MET A 176 -3.93 -16.50 7.92
CA MET A 176 -4.10 -16.08 9.30
C MET A 176 -4.29 -17.30 10.21
N HIS A 177 -3.36 -17.52 11.13
CA HIS A 177 -3.45 -18.56 12.15
C HIS A 177 -3.53 -17.91 13.53
N SER A 178 -4.53 -18.30 14.32
CA SER A 178 -4.70 -17.81 15.68
C SER A 178 -5.54 -18.80 16.49
N ASN A 179 -5.51 -18.69 17.81
CA ASN A 179 -6.44 -19.42 18.67
C ASN A 179 -7.90 -18.94 18.47
N ALA A 180 -8.07 -17.64 18.21
CA ALA A 180 -9.37 -17.04 17.90
C ALA A 180 -9.20 -15.84 16.96
N LEU A 181 -9.97 -15.80 15.88
CA LEU A 181 -10.13 -14.64 15.02
C LEU A 181 -11.46 -13.95 15.33
N LYS A 182 -11.39 -12.69 15.75
CA LYS A 182 -12.56 -11.85 16.01
C LYS A 182 -12.61 -10.73 14.96
N VAL A 183 -13.70 -10.68 14.19
CA VAL A 183 -13.93 -9.65 13.16
C VAL A 183 -15.24 -8.95 13.50
N GLY A 184 -15.20 -7.63 13.58
CA GLY A 184 -16.37 -6.80 13.84
C GLY A 184 -16.35 -5.56 12.96
N THR A 185 -17.48 -5.25 12.35
CA THR A 185 -17.68 -4.11 11.45
C THR A 185 -19.03 -3.46 11.76
N SER A 186 -19.14 -2.14 11.60
CA SER A 186 -20.41 -1.42 11.73
C SER A 186 -21.32 -1.57 10.51
N GLU A 187 -20.73 -1.72 9.32
CA GLU A 187 -21.47 -1.80 8.07
C GLU A 187 -21.61 -3.25 7.57
N GLY A 188 -20.51 -3.90 7.18
CA GLY A 188 -20.58 -5.28 6.73
C GLY A 188 -19.23 -5.89 6.36
N ILE A 189 -19.29 -7.18 6.03
CA ILE A 189 -18.18 -7.98 5.51
C ILE A 189 -18.60 -8.49 4.14
N THR A 190 -17.81 -8.22 3.10
CA THR A 190 -18.08 -8.67 1.73
C THR A 190 -16.95 -9.53 1.20
N GLY A 191 -17.27 -10.52 0.37
CA GLY A 191 -16.31 -11.39 -0.28
C GLY A 191 -16.69 -11.63 -1.73
N LYS A 192 -15.69 -11.66 -2.62
CA LYS A 192 -15.83 -12.01 -4.03
C LYS A 192 -14.77 -13.05 -4.37
N GLY A 193 -15.14 -14.08 -5.11
CA GLY A 193 -14.25 -15.16 -5.49
C GLY A 193 -15.05 -16.35 -6.03
N GLN A 194 -14.34 -17.37 -6.51
CA GLN A 194 -14.97 -18.60 -6.99
C GLN A 194 -15.63 -19.39 -5.85
N SER A 195 -15.03 -19.35 -4.65
CA SER A 195 -15.50 -20.10 -3.48
C SER A 195 -15.27 -19.33 -2.18
N LEU A 196 -16.18 -19.49 -1.22
CA LEU A 196 -16.01 -19.12 0.18
C LEU A 196 -16.33 -20.36 1.03
N LEU A 197 -15.31 -20.99 1.61
CA LEU A 197 -15.44 -22.25 2.35
C LEU A 197 -15.19 -22.01 3.84
N THR A 198 -16.11 -22.46 4.70
CA THR A 198 -15.98 -22.39 6.16
C THR A 198 -16.25 -23.76 6.77
N HIS A 199 -15.31 -24.28 7.56
CA HIS A 199 -15.40 -25.59 8.20
C HIS A 199 -15.39 -25.41 9.72
N SER A 200 -16.54 -25.59 10.38
CA SER A 200 -16.64 -25.60 11.84
C SER A 200 -16.94 -27.01 12.33
N GLN A 201 -16.16 -27.50 13.29
CA GLN A 201 -16.34 -28.83 13.86
C GLN A 201 -17.51 -28.93 14.85
N LYS A 202 -17.90 -27.80 15.45
CA LYS A 202 -18.93 -27.77 16.50
C LYS A 202 -20.17 -26.99 16.07
N THR A 203 -20.00 -25.73 15.73
CA THR A 203 -21.12 -24.85 15.44
C THR A 203 -20.76 -23.84 14.37
N PHE A 204 -21.59 -23.75 13.35
CA PHE A 204 -21.63 -22.62 12.44
C PHE A 204 -22.96 -21.89 12.67
N GLY A 205 -22.91 -20.60 12.99
CA GLY A 205 -24.08 -19.82 13.37
C GLY A 205 -24.16 -18.54 12.53
N LEU A 206 -25.36 -18.27 12.01
CA LEU A 206 -25.70 -17.03 11.33
C LEU A 206 -26.89 -16.40 12.05
N LYS A 207 -26.79 -15.10 12.36
CA LYS A 207 -27.87 -14.34 12.99
C LYS A 207 -28.01 -13.01 12.28
N ALA A 208 -29.23 -12.71 11.84
CA ALA A 208 -29.61 -11.42 11.29
C ALA A 208 -30.94 -10.99 11.90
N SER A 209 -31.11 -9.69 12.16
CA SER A 209 -32.35 -9.15 12.70
C SER A 209 -33.47 -9.10 11.66
N SER A 210 -33.13 -8.86 10.39
CA SER A 210 -34.11 -8.75 9.30
C SER A 210 -34.27 -10.05 8.51
N GLY A 211 -33.17 -10.73 8.18
CA GLY A 211 -33.23 -11.98 7.42
C GLY A 211 -31.85 -12.44 6.95
N ILE A 212 -31.80 -13.72 6.54
CA ILE A 212 -30.62 -14.35 5.92
C ILE A 212 -31.01 -14.71 4.49
N THR A 213 -30.26 -14.22 3.51
CA THR A 213 -30.52 -14.45 2.08
C THR A 213 -29.44 -15.37 1.49
N ILE A 214 -29.88 -16.43 0.80
CA ILE A 214 -29.02 -17.34 0.03
C ILE A 214 -29.57 -17.36 -1.39
N GLY A 215 -28.77 -17.03 -2.40
CA GLY A 215 -29.22 -16.93 -3.79
C GLY A 215 -28.10 -17.04 -4.82
N GLY A 216 -28.49 -17.18 -6.08
CA GLY A 216 -27.62 -17.43 -7.24
C GLY A 216 -28.41 -18.15 -8.33
N GLY A 217 -27.83 -18.33 -9.53
CA GLY A 217 -28.52 -19.02 -10.64
C GLY A 217 -29.00 -20.44 -10.28
N ASN A 218 -28.17 -21.18 -9.53
CA ASN A 218 -28.50 -22.47 -8.95
C ASN A 218 -28.08 -22.45 -7.47
N THR A 219 -29.02 -22.67 -6.55
CA THR A 219 -28.76 -22.70 -5.10
C THR A 219 -29.16 -24.06 -4.55
N THR A 220 -28.24 -24.75 -3.86
CA THR A 220 -28.50 -26.05 -3.22
C THR A 220 -28.03 -25.99 -1.77
N ILE A 221 -28.88 -26.46 -0.85
CA ILE A 221 -28.54 -26.62 0.56
C ILE A 221 -28.57 -28.11 0.88
N ASN A 222 -27.40 -28.72 1.02
CA ASN A 222 -27.26 -30.13 1.34
C ASN A 222 -27.05 -30.31 2.86
N VAL A 223 -27.93 -31.07 3.51
CA VAL A 223 -27.81 -31.41 4.93
C VAL A 223 -27.56 -32.91 5.06
N SER A 224 -26.28 -33.30 5.07
CA SER A 224 -25.86 -34.68 4.84
C SER A 224 -25.71 -35.54 6.11
N ASN A 225 -26.21 -35.10 7.28
CA ASN A 225 -26.14 -35.89 8.51
C ASN A 225 -27.46 -35.78 9.30
N SER A 226 -28.20 -36.89 9.34
CA SER A 226 -29.57 -36.98 9.86
C SER A 226 -29.60 -37.19 11.37
N ALA A 227 -29.94 -36.13 12.10
CA ALA A 227 -30.72 -36.18 13.33
C ALA A 227 -31.45 -34.83 13.47
N ALA A 228 -32.73 -34.84 13.11
CA ALA A 228 -33.69 -33.73 13.16
C ALA A 228 -33.20 -32.37 12.61
N THR A 229 -33.40 -32.13 11.31
CA THR A 229 -33.57 -30.76 10.80
C THR A 229 -34.83 -30.16 11.43
N SER A 230 -34.71 -29.49 12.57
CA SER A 230 -35.82 -28.75 13.17
C SER A 230 -35.90 -27.35 12.55
N VAL A 231 -36.85 -27.15 11.65
CA VAL A 231 -37.21 -25.80 11.18
C VAL A 231 -38.35 -25.32 12.07
N SER A 232 -38.04 -24.56 13.11
CA SER A 232 -39.04 -23.94 13.98
C SER A 232 -39.20 -22.46 13.59
N GLY A 233 -40.28 -22.13 12.88
CA GLY A 233 -40.69 -20.77 12.60
C GLY A 233 -41.95 -20.41 13.38
N SER A 234 -42.02 -19.21 13.97
CA SER A 234 -43.24 -18.69 14.60
C SER A 234 -44.21 -18.04 13.60
N GLY A 235 -44.01 -18.23 12.29
CA GLY A 235 -44.79 -17.63 11.21
C GLY A 235 -45.13 -18.64 10.12
N ALA A 236 -46.27 -18.43 9.44
CA ALA A 236 -46.78 -19.27 8.38
C ALA A 236 -45.81 -19.31 7.18
N GLY A 237 -44.96 -20.33 7.14
CA GLY A 237 -44.11 -20.65 6.00
C GLY A 237 -44.38 -22.09 5.59
N GLU A 238 -45.01 -22.28 4.44
CA GLU A 238 -45.25 -23.59 3.84
C GLU A 238 -43.92 -24.19 3.38
N LEU A 239 -43.60 -25.39 3.90
CA LEU A 239 -42.65 -26.30 3.27
C LEU A 239 -43.42 -26.97 2.12
N GLY A 240 -43.22 -26.51 0.88
CA GLY A 240 -43.83 -27.14 -0.29
C GLY A 240 -43.38 -28.60 -0.40
N ALA A 241 -44.27 -29.52 -0.05
CA ALA A 241 -44.11 -30.94 -0.34
C ALA A 241 -44.21 -31.14 -1.86
N ALA A 242 -43.32 -31.96 -2.42
CA ALA A 242 -43.43 -32.41 -3.80
C ALA A 242 -44.75 -33.20 -3.99
N ALA A 243 -45.39 -32.99 -5.13
CA ALA A 243 -46.69 -33.56 -5.51
C ALA A 243 -46.74 -35.10 -5.34
N GLU A 244 -47.90 -35.60 -4.91
CA GLU A 244 -48.24 -37.02 -4.77
C GLU A 244 -48.05 -37.81 -6.08
N GLU A 245 -47.44 -38.98 -5.94
CA GLU A 245 -47.41 -40.07 -6.92
C GLU A 245 -48.78 -40.78 -6.89
N GLN A 246 -49.50 -40.81 -8.02
CA GLN A 246 -50.70 -41.64 -8.16
C GLN A 246 -50.31 -43.09 -8.50
N ASP A 247 -50.20 -43.94 -7.49
CA ASP A 247 -50.26 -45.39 -7.69
C ASP A 247 -51.72 -45.80 -7.91
N LYS A 248 -52.03 -46.32 -9.12
CA LYS A 248 -53.29 -46.99 -9.43
C LYS A 248 -53.03 -48.48 -9.62
N ASP A 249 -52.90 -49.20 -8.51
CA ASP A 249 -53.14 -50.64 -8.49
C ASP A 249 -54.38 -50.94 -7.64
N GLN A 250 -55.47 -51.31 -8.31
CA GLN A 250 -56.51 -52.14 -7.71
C GLN A 250 -56.82 -53.29 -8.65
N VAL A 251 -56.35 -54.47 -8.25
CA VAL A 251 -56.85 -55.77 -8.70
C VAL A 251 -58.13 -56.04 -7.92
N GLN A 252 -59.25 -56.24 -8.61
CA GLN A 252 -60.39 -56.99 -8.07
C GLN A 252 -60.80 -58.10 -9.03
N GLU A 253 -61.07 -59.25 -8.41
CA GLU A 253 -61.23 -60.58 -8.98
C GLU A 253 -62.48 -60.75 -9.85
N LYS A 254 -62.41 -61.83 -10.64
CA LYS A 254 -63.33 -62.32 -11.66
C LYS A 254 -64.42 -63.19 -11.04
N GLN A 255 -65.72 -62.95 -11.35
CA GLN A 255 -66.65 -64.06 -11.65
C GLN A 255 -67.90 -63.66 -12.46
N ALA A 256 -68.06 -64.39 -13.58
CA ALA A 256 -69.26 -64.86 -14.28
C ALA A 256 -70.34 -63.89 -14.85
N GLY A 257 -70.40 -63.87 -16.19
CA GLY A 257 -71.57 -64.42 -16.90
C GLY A 257 -72.54 -63.44 -17.59
N GLY A 258 -72.55 -63.46 -18.94
CA GLY A 258 -73.79 -63.28 -19.73
C GLY A 258 -73.86 -62.13 -20.75
N GLY A 259 -73.66 -62.46 -22.04
CA GLY A 259 -74.63 -62.17 -23.11
C GLY A 259 -74.62 -60.83 -23.88
N GLY A 260 -74.30 -60.92 -25.20
CA GLY A 260 -74.79 -60.07 -26.30
C GLY A 260 -74.03 -58.75 -26.54
N GLY A 261 -73.70 -58.26 -27.73
CA GLY A 261 -73.99 -58.64 -29.12
C GLY A 261 -73.96 -57.36 -30.00
N GLY A 262 -73.23 -57.40 -31.14
CA GLY A 262 -73.26 -56.41 -32.26
C GLY A 262 -72.42 -55.13 -32.08
N GLY A 263 -71.72 -54.55 -33.07
CA GLY A 263 -71.58 -54.77 -34.52
C GLY A 263 -71.11 -53.45 -35.20
N GLY A 264 -70.30 -53.55 -36.27
CA GLY A 264 -69.97 -52.48 -37.24
C GLY A 264 -68.62 -51.75 -36.99
N ALA A 265 -67.56 -51.76 -37.81
CA ALA A 265 -67.28 -51.81 -39.26
C ALA A 265 -66.96 -50.43 -39.91
N GLY A 266 -65.79 -50.34 -40.55
CA GLY A 266 -65.35 -49.34 -41.56
C GLY A 266 -64.47 -48.21 -41.02
N GLY A 267 -63.34 -47.79 -41.62
CA GLY A 267 -62.66 -48.15 -42.87
C GLY A 267 -61.82 -46.96 -43.39
N GLY A 268 -60.64 -47.24 -43.97
CA GLY A 268 -59.87 -46.36 -44.90
C GLY A 268 -59.03 -45.24 -44.25
N GLY A 269 -57.81 -44.90 -44.69
CA GLY A 269 -57.00 -45.23 -45.86
C GLY A 269 -55.61 -44.58 -45.71
N GLY A 270 -54.61 -45.07 -46.44
CA GLY A 270 -53.20 -44.72 -46.27
C GLY A 270 -52.59 -43.73 -47.28
N GLY A 271 -51.25 -43.64 -47.23
CA GLY A 271 -50.34 -42.95 -48.16
C GLY A 271 -49.77 -41.66 -47.56
N GLY A 272 -48.46 -41.38 -47.51
CA GLY A 272 -47.27 -41.99 -48.10
C GLY A 272 -46.33 -40.86 -48.58
N GLY A 273 -45.02 -40.96 -48.29
CA GLY A 273 -43.96 -40.32 -49.10
C GLY A 273 -43.08 -39.25 -48.44
N SER A 274 -41.83 -39.63 -48.14
CA SER A 274 -40.60 -38.80 -47.97
C SER A 274 -40.20 -38.11 -49.32
N PRO A 275 -38.99 -37.51 -49.52
CA PRO A 275 -37.86 -37.15 -48.63
C PRO A 275 -37.25 -35.73 -48.90
N ALA A 276 -36.15 -35.40 -48.21
CA ALA A 276 -35.17 -34.32 -48.47
C ALA A 276 -34.52 -34.43 -49.88
N PRO A 277 -33.77 -33.44 -50.47
CA PRO A 277 -32.55 -32.80 -49.88
C PRO A 277 -32.18 -31.34 -50.29
N ALA A 278 -31.36 -30.68 -49.43
CA ALA A 278 -30.14 -29.86 -49.68
C ALA A 278 -30.13 -28.67 -50.72
N PRO A 279 -29.02 -27.87 -50.88
CA PRO A 279 -28.98 -26.46 -50.44
C PRO A 279 -28.39 -25.45 -51.48
N SER A 280 -28.38 -24.13 -51.16
CA SER A 280 -27.48 -23.01 -51.63
C SER A 280 -28.26 -21.67 -51.61
N SER A 281 -27.91 -20.66 -50.81
CA SER A 281 -26.81 -19.65 -50.87
C SER A 281 -26.98 -18.51 -51.89
N SER A 282 -26.99 -17.26 -51.40
CA SER A 282 -26.38 -16.01 -51.96
C SER A 282 -27.17 -14.79 -51.42
N SER A 283 -26.61 -13.99 -50.50
CA SER A 283 -25.63 -12.88 -50.64
C SER A 283 -26.26 -11.56 -51.09
N SER A 284 -26.06 -10.47 -50.34
CA SER A 284 -25.09 -9.38 -50.65
C SER A 284 -25.12 -8.37 -49.47
N SER A 285 -24.01 -8.10 -48.76
CA SER A 285 -22.87 -7.17 -49.01
C SER A 285 -23.22 -5.68 -48.82
N GLY A 286 -22.40 -4.79 -48.23
CA GLY A 286 -20.95 -4.79 -47.96
C GLY A 286 -20.56 -3.95 -46.72
N THR A 287 -19.41 -4.18 -46.06
CA THR A 287 -18.04 -3.64 -46.28
C THR A 287 -17.94 -2.12 -46.10
N SER A 288 -17.02 -1.52 -45.33
CA SER A 288 -15.57 -1.73 -45.10
C SER A 288 -15.13 -1.03 -43.78
N GLY A 289 -14.15 -1.49 -42.99
CA GLY A 289 -12.70 -1.13 -43.04
C GLY A 289 -12.43 0.30 -42.51
N SER A 290 -11.50 0.67 -41.61
CA SER A 290 -10.25 0.08 -41.12
C SER A 290 -9.65 0.94 -39.97
N ALA A 291 -8.76 0.33 -39.17
CA ALA A 291 -7.57 0.85 -38.46
C ALA A 291 -7.48 2.28 -37.86
N GLY A 292 -6.96 2.36 -36.62
CA GLY A 292 -6.39 3.58 -36.02
C GLY A 292 -5.24 3.24 -35.06
N ALA A 293 -4.02 3.61 -35.46
CA ALA A 293 -2.77 3.46 -34.73
C ALA A 293 -2.45 4.71 -33.88
N SER A 294 -1.41 4.54 -33.06
CA SER A 294 -0.69 5.50 -32.23
C SER A 294 -0.16 6.76 -32.96
N GLY A 295 0.03 7.87 -32.23
CA GLY A 295 0.93 8.96 -32.63
C GLY A 295 0.67 10.38 -32.08
N SER A 296 1.46 10.77 -31.07
CA SER A 296 2.16 12.06 -30.85
C SER A 296 1.47 13.46 -30.84
N ALA A 297 1.81 14.19 -29.78
CA ALA A 297 2.32 15.59 -29.70
C ALA A 297 1.40 16.81 -29.99
N GLY A 298 1.52 17.82 -29.12
CA GLY A 298 1.05 19.19 -29.35
C GLY A 298 1.21 20.09 -28.12
N ALA A 299 2.11 21.07 -28.23
CA ALA A 299 2.56 22.00 -27.18
C ALA A 299 1.80 23.37 -27.20
N SER A 300 2.32 24.32 -26.41
CA SER A 300 2.02 25.78 -26.29
C SER A 300 0.88 26.18 -25.34
N GLY A 301 0.90 27.31 -24.62
CA GLY A 301 1.83 28.44 -24.43
C GLY A 301 1.36 29.23 -23.17
N SER A 302 2.25 29.82 -22.37
CA SER A 302 2.77 31.21 -22.41
C SER A 302 1.97 32.27 -21.63
N ALA A 303 2.71 33.15 -20.95
CA ALA A 303 2.36 34.44 -20.31
C ALA A 303 1.66 34.36 -18.92
N GLY A 304 1.97 35.18 -17.92
CA GLY A 304 2.91 36.30 -17.80
C GLY A 304 2.64 37.10 -16.51
N ALA A 305 3.70 37.79 -16.04
CA ALA A 305 3.74 39.07 -15.32
C ALA A 305 3.05 39.32 -13.96
N GLY A 306 3.78 40.06 -13.11
CA GLY A 306 3.30 40.88 -11.99
C GLY A 306 3.71 40.32 -10.62
N GLY A 307 4.57 40.92 -9.79
CA GLY A 307 4.80 42.34 -9.53
C GLY A 307 4.14 42.73 -8.20
N SER A 308 4.82 42.54 -7.07
CA SER A 308 4.53 43.15 -5.75
C SER A 308 5.71 42.81 -4.81
N ALA A 309 6.14 43.58 -3.83
CA ALA A 309 5.68 44.83 -3.23
C ALA A 309 6.89 45.53 -2.58
N GLY A 310 6.86 46.85 -2.55
CA GLY A 310 7.75 47.65 -1.72
C GLY A 310 7.24 47.79 -0.29
N ALA A 311 8.13 48.34 0.54
CA ALA A 311 7.90 49.05 1.79
C ALA A 311 7.50 48.23 3.04
N SER A 312 8.55 47.80 3.74
CA SER A 312 8.58 47.67 5.19
C SER A 312 8.35 49.03 5.86
N GLY A 313 7.28 49.15 6.65
CA GLY A 313 7.13 50.19 7.66
C GLY A 313 7.19 49.54 9.05
N SER A 314 8.30 49.71 9.76
CA SER A 314 8.40 49.42 11.19
C SER A 314 8.97 50.65 11.91
N ALA A 315 8.10 51.30 12.69
CA ALA A 315 8.49 52.25 13.72
C ALA A 315 7.45 52.17 14.84
N GLY A 316 7.71 51.31 15.81
CA GLY A 316 6.99 51.26 17.08
C GLY A 316 8.02 51.30 18.20
N ALA A 317 8.25 52.49 18.74
CA ALA A 317 9.04 52.74 19.93
C ALA A 317 8.11 53.21 21.06
N SER A 318 8.19 52.55 22.22
CA SER A 318 7.92 53.03 23.60
C SER A 318 7.84 51.77 24.46
N GLY A 319 8.71 51.57 25.45
CA GLY A 319 8.83 52.35 26.69
C GLY A 319 8.07 51.58 27.77
N SER A 320 8.75 50.83 28.63
CA SER A 320 9.25 51.27 29.95
C SER A 320 8.27 50.96 31.10
N ALA A 321 8.80 50.19 32.06
CA ALA A 321 8.53 50.21 33.50
C ALA A 321 7.15 49.73 34.02
N GLY A 322 7.21 48.81 34.99
CA GLY A 322 6.08 48.35 35.80
C GLY A 322 6.13 46.87 36.06
#